data_AF-A0A1B1MUP3-F1
#
_entry.id   AF-A0A1B1MUP3-F1
#
_cell.length_a   1.000
_cell.length_b   1.000
_cell.length_c   1.000
_cell.angle_alpha   90.00
_cell.angle_beta   90.00
_cell.angle_gamma   90.00
#
_symmetry.space_group_name_H-M   'P 1'
#
loop_
_entity.id
_entity.type
_entity.pdbx_description
1 polymer ?
#
loop_
_entity_poly.entity_id
_entity_poly.type
_entity_poly.pdbx_seq_one_letter_code
_entity_poly.pdbx_strand_id
1 'polypeptide(L)' 'MNVQIIILGTGKKRFEQQIEKLEVLYPDKARGVAKFDVPMAHMLTAGADFMLIPSRFEPCGLIQLHAMRYGT' A
#
# COMPACT_ATOMS: atom_id res chain seq x y z
N MET A 1 13.63 -5.70 13.08
CA MET A 1 12.37 -4.96 13.29
C MET A 1 11.22 -5.88 12.94
N ASN A 2 10.13 -5.84 13.71
CA ASN A 2 8.94 -6.67 13.48
C ASN A 2 7.84 -5.79 12.88
N VAL A 3 7.76 -5.74 11.56
CA VAL A 3 6.79 -4.90 10.82
C VAL A 3 6.10 -5.71 9.74
N GLN A 4 4.90 -5.28 9.37
CA GLN A 4 4.17 -5.82 8.22
C GLN A 4 4.00 -4.73 7.17
N ILE A 5 4.07 -5.12 5.89
CA ILE A 5 3.97 -4.22 4.76
C ILE A 5 2.90 -4.76 3.82
N ILE A 6 1.96 -3.88 3.44
CA ILE A 6 0.96 -4.19 2.42
C ILE A 6 1.03 -3.10 1.37
N ILE A 7 1.11 -3.50 0.10
CA ILE A 7 1.09 -2.60 -1.06
C ILE A 7 -0.13 -2.95 -1.90
N LEU A 8 -0.99 -1.98 -2.16
CA LEU A 8 -2.15 -2.12 -3.05
C LEU A 8 -2.02 -1.13 -4.21
N GLY A 9 -2.15 -1.63 -5.44
CA GLY A 9 -2.24 -0.78 -6.62
C GLY A 9 -1.84 -1.48 -7.90
N THR A 10 -2.21 -0.86 -9.02
CA THR A 10 -1.87 -1.33 -10.38
C THR A 10 -0.98 -0.31 -11.08
N GLY A 11 -0.32 -0.72 -12.17
CA GLY A 11 0.51 0.18 -12.95
C GLY A 11 1.37 -0.55 -13.98
N LYS A 12 2.67 -0.24 -14.01
CA LYS A 12 3.59 -0.90 -14.95
C LYS A 12 3.79 -2.35 -14.50
N LYS A 13 3.60 -3.31 -15.40
CA LYS A 13 3.74 -4.76 -15.13
C LYS A 13 5.00 -5.15 -14.37
N ARG A 14 6.14 -4.50 -14.66
CA ARG A 14 7.39 -4.76 -13.93
C ARG A 14 7.24 -4.50 -12.43
N PHE A 15 6.55 -3.44 -12.03
CA PHE A 15 6.35 -3.10 -10.62
C PHE A 15 5.30 -4.00 -9.97
N GLU A 16 4.22 -4.33 -10.67
CA GLU A 16 3.22 -5.32 -10.21
C GLU A 16 3.89 -6.66 -9.88
N GLN A 17 4.71 -7.17 -10.81
CA GLN A 17 5.49 -8.39 -10.58
C GLN A 17 6.49 -8.28 -9.43
N GLN A 18 7.05 -7.09 -9.19
CA GLN A 18 7.97 -6.87 -8.07
C GLN A 18 7.25 -6.89 -6.72
N ILE A 19 6.07 -6.27 -6.62
CA ILE A 19 5.31 -6.25 -5.37
C ILE A 19 4.69 -7.63 -5.07
N GLU A 20 4.19 -8.34 -6.08
CA GLU A 20 3.64 -9.70 -5.90
C GLU A 20 4.72 -10.68 -5.41
N LYS A 21 5.97 -10.52 -5.87
CA LYS A 21 7.10 -11.33 -5.38
C LYS A 21 7.40 -11.13 -3.89
N LEU A 22 6.98 -10.01 -3.28
CA LEU A 22 7.22 -9.77 -1.85
C LEU A 22 6.51 -10.81 -0.98
N GLU A 23 5.35 -11.31 -1.40
CA GLU A 23 4.64 -12.37 -0.69
C GLU A 23 5.43 -13.69 -0.68
N VAL A 24 6.14 -14.00 -1.77
CA VAL A 24 7.00 -15.20 -1.84
C VAL A 24 8.27 -15.03 -1.00
N LEU A 25 8.87 -13.85 -1.04
CA LEU A 25 10.11 -13.56 -0.32
C LEU A 25 9.89 -13.41 1.20
N TYR A 26 8.72 -12.90 1.60
CA TYR A 26 8.39 -12.58 2.99
C TYR A 26 6.94 -12.96 3.33
N PRO A 27 6.60 -14.26 3.33
CA PRO A 27 5.22 -14.75 3.43
C PRO A 27 4.50 -14.37 4.73
N ASP A 28 5.20 -14.03 5.80
CA ASP A 28 4.55 -13.62 7.07
C ASP A 28 4.62 -12.11 7.33
N LYS A 29 5.20 -11.34 6.39
CA LYS A 29 5.52 -9.92 6.60
C LYS A 29 5.09 -9.01 5.46
N ALA A 30 4.99 -9.49 4.23
CA ALA A 30 4.70 -8.63 3.09
C ALA A 30 3.59 -9.20 2.20
N ARG A 31 2.72 -8.31 1.72
CA ARG A 31 1.73 -8.61 0.68
C ARG A 31 1.73 -7.53 -0.39
N GLY A 32 1.80 -7.94 -1.65
CA GLY A 32 1.63 -7.06 -2.81
C GLY A 32 0.36 -7.45 -3.56
N VAL A 33 -0.60 -6.53 -3.66
CA VAL A 33 -1.89 -6.75 -4.30
C VAL A 33 -1.98 -5.88 -5.56
N ALA A 34 -1.70 -6.49 -6.71
CA ALA A 34 -1.77 -5.82 -8.01
C ALA A 34 -3.22 -5.74 -8.56
N LYS A 35 -4.10 -5.06 -7.82
CA LYS A 35 -5.53 -4.91 -8.17
C LYS A 35 -6.02 -3.49 -7.92
N PHE A 36 -7.03 -3.09 -8.68
CA PHE A 36 -7.82 -1.91 -8.38
C PHE A 36 -8.99 -2.32 -7.48
N ASP A 37 -8.90 -1.98 -6.19
CA ASP A 37 -9.89 -2.39 -5.17
C ASP A 37 -10.09 -1.25 -4.15
N VAL A 38 -11.17 -0.48 -4.34
CA VAL A 38 -11.49 0.66 -3.47
C VAL A 38 -11.89 0.21 -2.06
N PRO A 39 -12.75 -0.81 -1.85
CA PRO A 39 -13.00 -1.35 -0.52
C PRO A 39 -11.73 -1.75 0.24
N MET A 40 -10.81 -2.45 -0.43
CA MET A 40 -9.53 -2.82 0.19
C MET A 40 -8.69 -1.60 0.54
N ALA A 41 -8.65 -0.57 -0.32
CA ALA A 41 -7.92 0.66 -0.02
C ALA A 41 -8.42 1.32 1.28
N HIS A 42 -9.74 1.36 1.50
CA HIS A 42 -10.33 1.86 2.75
C HIS A 42 -9.97 0.99 3.96
N MET A 43 -10.06 -0.34 3.83
CA MET A 43 -9.69 -1.27 4.91
C MET A 43 -8.22 -1.14 5.30
N LEU A 44 -7.31 -1.04 4.32
CA LEU A 44 -5.88 -0.85 4.56
C LEU A 44 -5.60 0.51 5.19
N THR A 45 -6.26 1.56 4.71
CA THR A 45 -6.12 2.89 5.29
C THR A 45 -6.59 2.88 6.74
N ALA A 46 -7.72 2.24 7.07
CA ALA A 46 -8.24 2.17 8.43
C ALA A 46 -7.42 1.28 9.39
N GLY A 47 -6.76 0.25 8.86
CA GLY A 47 -6.11 -0.79 9.65
C GLY A 47 -4.59 -0.68 9.75
N ALA A 48 -3.97 0.28 9.07
CA ALA A 48 -2.51 0.48 9.13
C ALA A 48 -2.12 1.37 10.31
N ASP A 49 -0.92 1.14 10.84
CA ASP A 49 -0.30 2.04 11.84
C ASP A 49 0.40 3.25 11.19
N PHE A 50 0.84 3.09 9.93
CA PHE A 50 1.54 4.12 9.16
C PHE A 50 1.18 4.02 7.68
N MET A 51 0.95 5.17 7.04
CA MET A 51 0.86 5.29 5.58
C MET A 51 2.18 5.77 4.97
N LEU A 52 2.83 4.95 4.14
CA LEU A 52 4.05 5.35 3.42
C LEU A 52 3.69 5.92 2.04
N ILE A 53 4.11 7.17 1.78
CA ILE A 53 3.84 7.88 0.52
C ILE A 53 5.18 8.30 -0.12
N PRO A 54 5.89 7.39 -0.83
CA PRO A 54 7.20 7.67 -1.42
C PRO A 54 7.07 8.33 -2.81
N SER A 55 6.07 9.20 -2.97
CA SER A 55 5.79 9.91 -4.22
C SER A 55 6.97 10.79 -4.63
N ARG A 56 7.39 10.76 -5.90
CA ARG A 56 8.42 11.68 -6.42
C ARG A 56 7.90 13.13 -6.49
N PHE A 57 6.61 13.28 -6.72
CA PHE A 57 5.88 14.54 -6.78
C PHE A 57 4.40 14.27 -6.52
N GLU A 58 3.75 15.13 -5.74
CA GLU A 58 2.34 15.01 -5.42
C GLU A 58 1.68 16.40 -5.34
N PRO A 59 0.76 16.74 -6.27
CA PRO A 59 0.28 18.11 -6.43
C PRO A 59 -0.75 18.57 -5.37
N CYS A 60 -1.41 17.65 -4.69
CA CYS A 60 -2.43 17.94 -3.67
C CYS A 60 -2.37 16.90 -2.55
N GLY A 61 -2.33 15.64 -2.96
CA GLY A 61 -2.22 14.47 -2.10
C GLY A 61 -3.51 14.18 -1.36
N LEU A 62 -4.33 13.37 -2.01
CA LEU A 62 -5.59 12.91 -1.43
C LEU A 62 -5.33 11.77 -0.43
N ILE A 63 -4.25 11.01 -0.63
CA ILE A 63 -4.00 9.80 0.16
C ILE A 63 -3.61 10.13 1.60
N GLN A 64 -2.85 11.21 1.84
CA GLN A 64 -2.60 11.66 3.22
C GLN A 64 -3.85 12.24 3.88
N LEU A 65 -4.75 12.88 3.13
CA LEU A 65 -6.02 13.38 3.68
C LEU A 65 -6.94 12.22 4.07
N HIS A 66 -6.95 11.14 3.28
CA HIS A 66 -7.63 9.91 3.66
C HIS A 66 -7.01 9.29 4.91
N ALA A 67 -5.68 9.16 4.98
CA ALA A 67 -5.01 8.62 6.18
C ALA A 67 -5.36 9.42 7.45
N MET A 68 -5.27 10.75 7.40
CA MET A 68 -5.66 11.62 8.53
C MET A 68 -7.12 11.47 8.95
N ARG A 69 -8.02 11.22 7.99
CA ARG A 69 -9.45 10.99 8.30
C ARG A 69 -9.68 9.67 9.03
N TYR A 70 -8.85 8.67 8.76
CA TYR A 70 -8.92 7.35 9.38
C TYR A 70 -8.05 7.22 10.65
N GLY A 71 -7.18 8.19 10.92
CA GLY A 71 -6.29 8.19 12.09
C GLY A 71 -5.00 7.40 11.88
N THR A 72 -4.53 7.36 10.63
CA THR A 72 -3.41 6.55 10.13
C THR A 72 -2.22 7.38 9.73
#